data_AF-A0A3P7I2R9-F1
#
_entry.id   AF-A0A3P7I2R9-F1
#
_cell.length_a   1.000
_cell.length_b   1.000
_cell.length_c   1.000
_cell.angle_alpha   90.00
_cell.angle_beta   90.00
_cell.angle_gamma   90.00
#
_symmetry.space_group_name_H-M   'P 1'
#
loop_
_entity.id
_entity.type
_entity.pdbx_description
1 polymer ?
#
loop_
_entity_poly.entity_id
_entity_poly.type
_entity_poly.pdbx_seq_one_letter_code
_entity_poly.pdbx_strand_id
1 'polypeptide(L)'
;MMLDAGKSDQQRPLLEKELESVGIRLNKQPPHIYLFEQIGGVKFTHTTPLTHCNEKMIMTILHEYKIFNADVVFREDATVDEFIDVIQGNRVYIPCIYVYNKIDQISIEEVDRLAREPRTLLHKCTYCFM
;
A
#
# COMPACT_ATOMS: atom_id res chain seq x y z
N MET A 1 -10.04 -8.81 4.43
CA MET A 1 -11.04 -7.73 4.56
C MET A 1 -12.40 -8.28 4.19
N MET A 2 -13.39 -8.18 5.09
CA MET A 2 -14.77 -8.61 4.83
C MET A 2 -15.53 -7.49 4.12
N LEU A 3 -16.24 -7.83 3.05
CA LEU A 3 -17.07 -6.92 2.24
C LEU A 3 -18.46 -7.54 2.03
N ASP A 4 -19.51 -6.72 2.01
CA ASP A 4 -20.84 -7.17 1.59
C ASP A 4 -20.93 -7.11 0.05
N ALA A 5 -21.34 -8.21 -0.59
CA ALA A 5 -21.38 -8.32 -2.05
C ALA A 5 -22.25 -7.24 -2.73
N GLY A 6 -23.36 -6.83 -2.10
CA GLY A 6 -24.25 -5.81 -2.67
C GLY A 6 -23.76 -4.35 -2.53
N LYS A 7 -22.70 -4.08 -1.74
CA LYS A 7 -22.18 -2.73 -1.48
C LYS A 7 -20.66 -2.63 -1.58
N SER A 8 -20.02 -3.66 -2.11
CA SER A 8 -18.56 -3.78 -2.13
C SER A 8 -17.87 -2.65 -2.87
N ASP A 9 -18.48 -2.13 -3.94
CA ASP A 9 -17.89 -1.07 -4.78
C ASP A 9 -17.63 0.23 -4.02
N GLN A 10 -18.46 0.53 -3.02
CA GLN A 10 -18.29 1.73 -2.18
C GLN A 10 -17.50 1.43 -0.92
N GLN A 11 -17.72 0.27 -0.29
CA GLN A 11 -17.06 -0.10 0.97
C GLN A 11 -15.57 -0.32 0.80
N ARG A 12 -15.17 -1.00 -0.29
CA ARG A 12 -13.76 -1.34 -0.55
C ARG A 12 -12.85 -0.11 -0.62
N PRO A 13 -13.08 0.89 -1.50
CA PRO A 13 -12.18 2.04 -1.59
C PRO A 13 -12.16 2.88 -0.32
N LEU A 14 -13.28 2.95 0.41
CA LEU A 14 -13.35 3.65 1.68
C LEU A 14 -12.47 2.97 2.74
N LEU A 15 -12.61 1.66 2.91
CA LEU A 15 -11.82 0.88 3.86
C LEU A 15 -10.33 0.86 3.51
N GLU A 16 -9.99 0.74 2.23
CA GLU A 16 -8.60 0.82 1.76
C GLU A 16 -7.99 2.18 2.12
N LYS A 17 -8.72 3.28 1.91
CA LYS A 17 -8.26 4.63 2.26
C LYS A 17 -8.08 4.83 3.76
N GLU A 18 -9.01 4.34 4.58
CA GLU A 18 -8.89 4.41 6.04
C GLU A 18 -7.67 3.61 6.55
N LEU A 19 -7.40 2.43 5.97
CA LEU A 19 -6.23 1.63 6.34
C LEU A 19 -4.91 2.27 5.89
N GLU A 20 -4.89 2.87 4.69
CA GLU A 20 -3.71 3.62 4.22
C GLU A 20 -3.43 4.84 5.09
N SER A 21 -4.48 5.54 5.55
CA SER A 21 -4.37 6.66 6.51
C SER A 21 -3.73 6.24 7.84
N VAL A 22 -4.03 5.03 8.32
CA VAL A 22 -3.44 4.47 9.55
C VAL A 22 -2.01 3.93 9.32
N GLY A 23 -1.54 3.89 8.07
CA GLY A 23 -0.19 3.43 7.73
C GLY A 23 -0.09 1.94 7.40
N ILE A 24 -1.21 1.29 7.08
CA ILE A 24 -1.24 -0.09 6.59
C ILE A 24 -1.25 -0.08 5.07
N ARG A 25 -0.27 -0.73 4.45
CA ARG A 25 -0.19 -0.89 3.00
C ARG A 25 -0.64 -2.31 2.63
N LEU A 26 -1.80 -2.41 2.00
CA LEU A 26 -2.38 -3.69 1.60
C LEU A 26 -1.77 -4.16 0.28
N ASN A 27 -1.39 -5.43 0.19
CA ASN A 27 -0.97 -6.09 -1.06
C ASN A 27 0.23 -5.46 -1.79
N LYS A 28 0.98 -4.58 -1.12
CA LYS A 28 2.20 -3.94 -1.62
C LYS A 28 3.42 -4.56 -0.94
N GLN A 29 4.55 -4.57 -1.64
CA GLN A 29 5.84 -4.91 -1.05
C GLN A 29 6.51 -3.63 -0.53
N PRO A 30 7.34 -3.72 0.51
CA PRO A 30 8.15 -2.58 0.95
C PRO A 30 9.10 -2.17 -0.17
N PRO A 31 9.21 -0.86 -0.46
CA PRO A 31 10.07 -0.39 -1.53
C PRO A 31 11.55 -0.59 -1.18
N HIS A 32 12.36 -0.86 -2.20
CA HIS A 32 13.81 -1.08 -2.12
C HIS A 32 14.57 0.24 -2.05
N ILE A 33 14.33 1.00 -0.98
CA ILE A 33 15.03 2.23 -0.66
C ILE A 33 15.82 2.02 0.63
N TYR A 34 17.10 2.40 0.62
CA TYR A 34 17.92 2.39 1.81
C TYR A 34 18.19 3.82 2.26
N LEU A 35 17.96 4.08 3.54
CA LEU A 35 18.28 5.34 4.19
C LEU A 35 19.22 5.05 5.36
N PHE A 36 20.41 5.64 5.30
CA PHE A 36 21.41 5.52 6.37
C PHE A 36 21.78 6.91 6.87
N GLU A 37 21.70 7.14 8.18
CA GLU A 37 22.22 8.38 8.76
C GLU A 37 23.76 8.40 8.65
N GLN A 38 24.30 9.44 8.04
CA GLN A 38 25.74 9.63 7.88
C GLN A 38 26.13 11.03 8.33
N ILE A 39 27.44 11.34 8.36
CA ILE A 39 27.95 12.68 8.68
C ILE A 39 28.46 13.29 7.38
N GLY A 40 28.04 14.52 7.06
CA GLY A 40 28.53 15.24 5.87
C GLY A 40 27.47 15.61 4.83
N GLY A 41 26.23 15.86 5.25
CA GLY A 41 25.13 16.28 4.38
C GLY A 41 24.29 15.14 3.83
N VAL A 42 23.40 15.48 2.89
CA VAL A 42 22.53 14.52 2.20
C VAL A 42 23.24 14.02 0.95
N LYS A 43 23.47 12.70 0.86
CA LYS A 43 23.96 12.04 -0.34
C LYS A 43 22.81 11.30 -1.00
N PHE A 44 22.72 11.44 -2.32
CA PHE A 44 21.69 10.83 -3.12
C PHE A 44 22.30 9.92 -4.18
N THR A 45 22.00 8.63 -4.08
CA THR A 45 22.47 7.59 -5.01
C THR A 45 21.27 6.88 -5.62
N HIS A 46 21.26 6.70 -6.93
CA HIS A 46 20.20 5.97 -7.63
C HIS A 46 20.80 4.96 -8.60
N THR A 47 20.20 3.76 -8.63
CA THR A 47 20.63 2.66 -9.51
C THR A 47 19.84 2.66 -10.82
N THR A 48 18.62 3.18 -10.80
CA THR A 48 17.69 3.29 -11.92
C THR A 48 17.37 4.75 -12.22
N PRO A 49 17.03 5.10 -13.47
CA PRO A 49 16.52 6.43 -13.78
C PRO A 49 15.22 6.67 -13.01
N LEU A 50 15.17 7.75 -12.24
CA LEU A 50 14.00 8.12 -11.45
C LEU A 50 13.11 9.04 -12.25
N THR A 51 11.84 8.67 -12.36
CA THR A 51 10.84 9.47 -13.10
C THR A 51 10.07 10.38 -12.16
N HIS A 52 9.94 9.96 -10.90
CA HIS A 52 9.03 10.56 -9.93
C HIS A 52 9.74 11.37 -8.83
N CYS A 53 11.03 11.14 -8.61
CA CYS A 53 11.78 11.72 -7.49
C CYS A 53 12.97 12.55 -8.00
N ASN A 54 13.05 13.80 -7.54
CA ASN A 54 14.17 14.70 -7.80
C ASN A 54 15.00 14.89 -6.54
N GLU A 55 16.32 15.07 -6.69
CA GLU A 55 17.26 15.30 -5.57
C GLU A 55 16.82 16.48 -4.68
N LYS A 56 16.43 17.62 -5.29
CA LYS A 56 15.92 18.78 -4.55
C LYS A 56 14.68 18.46 -3.71
N MET A 57 13.79 17.63 -4.25
CA MET A 57 12.54 17.28 -3.56
C MET A 57 12.81 16.37 -2.36
N ILE A 58 13.73 15.41 -2.52
CA ILE A 58 14.19 14.53 -1.44
C ILE A 58 14.86 15.33 -0.33
N MET A 59 15.73 16.30 -0.68
CA MET A 59 16.34 17.19 0.30
C MET A 59 15.28 17.96 1.10
N THR A 60 14.27 18.54 0.43
CA THR A 60 13.17 19.24 1.12
C THR A 60 12.44 18.33 2.09
N ILE A 61 12.09 17.10 1.67
CA ILE A 61 11.40 16.13 2.53
C ILE A 61 12.26 15.78 3.74
N LEU A 62 13.54 15.44 3.54
CA LEU A 62 14.45 15.12 4.65
C LEU A 62 14.57 16.28 5.65
N HIS A 63 14.64 17.52 5.15
CA HIS A 63 14.64 18.71 5.99
C HIS A 63 13.35 18.87 6.82
N GLU A 64 12.18 18.60 6.26
CA GLU A 64 10.90 18.60 6.99
C GLU A 64 10.89 17.56 8.13
N TYR A 65 11.48 16.39 7.89
CA TYR A 65 11.66 15.35 8.90
C TYR A 65 12.83 15.60 9.88
N LYS A 66 13.48 16.77 9.81
CA LYS A 66 14.64 17.17 10.64
C LYS A 66 15.88 16.29 10.45
N ILE A 67 16.00 15.62 9.30
CA ILE A 67 17.14 14.80 8.91
C ILE A 67 18.06 15.65 8.04
N PHE A 68 19.17 16.12 8.62
CA PHE A 68 20.13 16.98 7.90
C PHE A 68 21.26 16.21 7.22
N ASN A 69 21.51 14.98 7.68
CA ASN A 69 22.58 14.15 7.16
C ASN A 69 22.09 12.72 6.96
N ALA A 70 22.01 12.29 5.70
CA ALA A 70 21.57 10.95 5.35
C ALA A 70 22.12 10.56 3.98
N ASP A 71 22.44 9.28 3.81
CA ASP A 71 22.74 8.65 2.53
C ASP A 71 21.50 7.87 2.08
N VAL A 72 20.94 8.29 0.96
CA VAL A 72 19.71 7.70 0.41
C VAL A 72 20.05 6.99 -0.90
N VAL A 73 19.75 5.69 -0.93
CA VAL A 73 20.02 4.82 -2.07
C VAL A 73 18.72 4.27 -2.63
N PHE A 74 18.37 4.66 -3.84
CA PHE A 74 17.23 4.13 -4.60
C PHE A 74 17.69 2.99 -5.50
N ARG A 75 17.11 1.79 -5.33
CA ARG A 75 17.35 0.64 -6.21
C ARG A 75 16.24 0.40 -7.23
N GLU A 76 15.13 1.10 -7.09
CA GLU A 76 13.98 1.04 -8.00
C GLU A 76 13.37 2.44 -8.18
N ASP A 77 12.50 2.60 -9.18
CA ASP A 77 11.75 3.84 -9.41
C ASP A 77 10.61 3.94 -8.40
N ALA A 78 10.92 4.46 -7.21
CA ALA A 78 9.95 4.65 -6.14
C ALA A 78 9.36 6.06 -6.16
N THR A 79 8.09 6.14 -5.78
CA THR A 79 7.34 7.40 -5.66
C THR A 79 7.68 8.16 -4.39
N VAL A 80 7.25 9.43 -4.32
CA VAL A 80 7.46 10.29 -3.15
C VAL A 80 6.78 9.71 -1.90
N ASP A 81 5.59 9.16 -2.05
CA ASP A 81 4.84 8.55 -0.95
C ASP A 81 5.55 7.31 -0.40
N GLU A 82 6.16 6.50 -1.27
CA GLU A 82 6.97 5.35 -0.87
C GLU A 82 8.25 5.77 -0.14
N PHE A 83 8.87 6.87 -0.56
CA PHE A 83 10.00 7.44 0.16
C PHE A 83 9.61 7.92 1.56
N ILE A 84 8.46 8.59 1.69
CA ILE A 84 7.92 9.01 2.99
C ILE A 84 7.63 7.80 3.88
N ASP A 85 7.08 6.72 3.32
CA ASP A 85 6.81 5.49 4.05
C ASP A 85 8.10 4.89 4.65
N VAL A 86 9.22 4.93 3.91
CA VAL A 86 10.53 4.43 4.38
C VAL A 86 11.12 5.33 5.46
N ILE A 87 11.00 6.65 5.34
CA ILE A 87 11.46 7.59 6.38
C ILE A 87 10.69 7.37 7.69
N GLN A 88 9.37 7.15 7.61
CA GLN A 88 8.55 6.98 8.81
C GLN A 88 8.80 5.65 9.52
N GLY A 89 9.18 4.59 8.78
CA GLY A 89 9.58 3.28 9.33
C GLY A 89 8.48 2.50 10.09
N ASN A 90 7.33 3.12 10.37
CA ASN A 90 6.21 2.56 11.12
C ASN A 90 5.08 2.06 10.19
N ARG A 91 5.42 1.72 8.94
CA ARG A 91 4.46 1.22 7.95
C ARG A 91 4.44 -0.29 7.92
N VAL A 92 3.24 -0.85 7.88
CA VAL A 92 3.03 -2.30 7.93
C VAL A 92 2.50 -2.78 6.59
N TYR A 93 3.27 -3.66 5.94
CA TYR A 93 2.95 -4.24 4.63
C TYR A 93 2.36 -5.63 4.84
N ILE A 94 1.05 -5.79 4.62
CA ILE A 94 0.34 -7.04 4.87
C ILE A 94 -0.38 -7.52 3.60
N PRO A 95 -0.26 -8.81 3.23
CA PRO A 95 -1.12 -9.40 2.21
C PRO A 95 -2.57 -9.44 2.70
N CYS A 96 -3.51 -8.95 1.89
CA CYS A 96 -4.93 -8.89 2.23
C CYS A 96 -5.76 -9.70 1.24
N ILE A 97 -6.64 -10.54 1.80
CA ILE A 97 -7.64 -11.30 1.05
C ILE A 97 -9.00 -10.61 1.21
N TYR A 98 -9.69 -10.34 0.10
CA TYR A 98 -11.03 -9.78 0.09
C TYR A 98 -12.06 -10.90 0.18
N VAL A 99 -12.90 -10.88 1.22
CA VAL A 99 -13.92 -11.89 1.46
C VAL A 99 -15.29 -11.24 1.24
N TYR A 100 -15.99 -11.66 0.19
CA TYR A 100 -17.31 -11.15 -0.17
C TYR A 100 -18.38 -12.05 0.45
N ASN A 101 -19.13 -11.50 1.39
CA ASN A 101 -20.24 -12.17 2.05
C ASN A 101 -21.57 -11.84 1.37
N LYS A 102 -22.59 -12.66 1.62
CA LYS A 102 -23.96 -12.51 1.10
C LYS A 102 -24.05 -12.55 -0.43
N ILE A 103 -23.38 -13.52 -1.05
CA ILE A 103 -23.43 -13.71 -2.50
C ILE A 103 -24.83 -14.02 -3.04
N ASP A 104 -25.78 -14.35 -2.16
CA ASP A 104 -27.21 -14.50 -2.48
C ASP A 104 -27.88 -13.18 -2.91
N GLN A 105 -27.28 -12.02 -2.61
CA GLN A 105 -27.83 -10.71 -2.94
C GLN A 105 -27.46 -10.20 -4.34
N ILE A 106 -26.57 -10.88 -5.05
CA ILE A 106 -26.07 -10.48 -6.37
C ILE A 106 -26.39 -11.53 -7.43
N SER A 107 -26.44 -11.13 -8.70
CA SER A 107 -26.70 -12.06 -9.81
C SER A 107 -25.52 -13.01 -10.04
N ILE A 108 -25.76 -14.13 -10.69
CA ILE A 108 -24.72 -15.12 -11.00
C ILE A 108 -23.60 -14.53 -11.89
N GLU A 109 -23.92 -13.53 -12.72
CA GLU A 109 -22.92 -12.85 -13.55
C GLU A 109 -21.95 -12.02 -12.69
N GLU A 110 -22.47 -11.29 -11.70
CA GLU A 110 -21.63 -10.51 -10.78
C GLU A 110 -20.79 -11.41 -9.86
N VAL A 111 -21.33 -12.57 -9.46
CA VAL A 111 -20.57 -13.59 -8.72
C VAL A 111 -19.38 -14.08 -9.54
N ASP A 112 -19.58 -14.42 -10.82
CA ASP A 112 -18.49 -14.86 -11.71
C ASP A 112 -17.47 -13.75 -11.96
N ARG A 113 -17.91 -12.50 -12.06
CA ARG A 113 -17.02 -11.34 -12.17
C ARG A 113 -16.13 -11.20 -10.92
N LEU A 114 -16.71 -11.24 -9.72
CA LEU A 114 -15.97 -11.14 -8.47
C LEU A 114 -15.03 -12.33 -8.24
N ALA A 115 -15.44 -13.54 -8.65
CA ALA A 115 -14.62 -14.75 -8.54
C ALA A 115 -13.31 -14.67 -9.35
N ARG A 116 -13.30 -13.88 -10.43
CA ARG A 116 -12.12 -13.68 -11.29
C ARG A 116 -11.17 -12.60 -10.77
N GLU A 117 -11.57 -11.82 -9.78
CA GLU A 117 -10.70 -10.82 -9.20
C GLU A 117 -9.56 -11.46 -8.37
N PRO A 118 -8.35 -10.89 -8.42
CA PRO A 118 -7.23 -11.41 -7.66
C PRO A 118 -7.45 -11.22 -6.15
N ARG A 119 -7.08 -12.23 -5.36
CA ARG A 119 -7.17 -12.25 -3.89
C ARG A 119 -8.61 -12.13 -3.36
N THR A 120 -9.57 -12.63 -4.12
CA THR A 120 -10.99 -12.66 -3.74
C THR A 120 -11.42 -14.05 -3.27
N LEU A 121 -12.19 -14.09 -2.19
CA LEU A 121 -12.91 -15.26 -1.69
C LEU A 121 -14.39 -14.93 -1.60
N LEU A 122 -15.21 -15.77 -2.22
CA LEU A 122 -16.66 -15.67 -2.16
C LEU A 122 -17.18 -16.56 -1.04
N HIS A 123 -17.98 -16.00 -0.14
CA HIS A 123 -18.57 -16.74 0.96
C HIS A 123 -20.10 -16.66 0.91
N LYS A 124 -20.73 -17.83 0.85
CA LYS A 124 -22.16 -17.99 1.10
C LYS A 124 -22.33 -18.57 2.50
N CYS A 125 -22.93 -17.79 3.39
CA CYS A 125 -23.26 -18.28 4.72
C CYS A 125 -24.48 -19.22 4.59
N THR A 126 -24.20 -20.49 4.28
CA THR A 126 -25.23 -21.53 4.17
C THR A 126 -25.26 -22.25 5.51
N TYR A 127 -25.89 -21.62 6.50
CA TYR A 127 -26.17 -22.18 7.83
C TYR A 127 -24.99 -22.82 8.59
N CYS A 128 -24.48 -22.09 9.57
CA CYS A 128 -23.93 -22.68 10.79
C CYS A 128 -25.07 -23.43 11.50
N PHE A 129 -25.24 -24.70 11.18
CA PHE A 129 -25.98 -25.68 11.98
C PHE A 129 -25.23 -27.01 11.85
N MET A 130 -24.33 -27.25 12.81
CA MET A 130 -24.16 -28.57 13.42
C MET A 130 -23.56 -28.39 14.82
#